data_AF-A0A2D4LQT6-F1
#
_entry.id   AF-A0A2D4LQT6-F1
#
_cell.length_a   1.000
_cell.length_b   1.000
_cell.length_c   1.000
_cell.angle_alpha   90.00
_cell.angle_beta   90.00
_cell.angle_gamma   90.00
#
_symmetry.space_group_name_H-M   'P 1'
#
loop_
_entity.id
_entity.type
_entity.pdbx_description
1 polymer ?
#
loop_
_entity_poly.entity_id
_entity_poly.type
_entity_poly.pdbx_seq_one_letter_code
_entity_poly.pdbx_strand_id
1 'polypeptide(L)'
;MREKLIRLQSLYIDQFKRLQHLLKEKKRRYLHSRKVEHEAIGSSLLTGPEGLMPKERENLKRLKYLRRYRQRYGVEALLHRQLKERRMLATEGAGQQAHTTRSSQRCLAFVDDVRCSNQSLP
;
A
#
# COMPACT_ATOMS: atom_id res chain seq x y z
N MET A 1 6.63 65.37 20.48
CA MET A 1 6.05 64.18 21.16
C MET A 1 5.22 63.31 20.20
N ARG A 2 4.36 63.91 19.38
CA ARG A 2 3.50 63.24 18.38
C ARG A 2 4.24 62.36 17.37
N GLU A 3 5.35 62.83 16.82
CA GLU A 3 6.16 62.07 15.85
C GLU A 3 6.80 60.80 16.43
N LYS A 4 7.25 60.85 17.70
CA LYS A 4 7.81 59.68 18.39
C LYS A 4 6.75 58.58 18.55
N LEU A 5 5.50 58.97 18.82
CA LEU A 5 4.36 58.05 18.95
C LEU A 5 4.01 57.42 17.59
N ILE A 6 3.94 58.23 16.53
CA ILE A 6 3.68 57.76 15.16
C ILE A 6 4.77 56.77 14.70
N ARG A 7 6.04 57.08 15.00
CA ARG A 7 7.17 56.21 14.68
C ARG A 7 7.07 54.88 15.41
N LEU A 8 6.72 54.88 16.70
CA LEU A 8 6.51 53.66 17.47
C LEU A 8 5.35 52.82 16.89
N GLN A 9 4.22 53.45 16.55
CA GLN A 9 3.09 52.77 15.92
C GLN A 9 3.48 52.14 14.58
N SER A 10 4.22 52.85 13.73
CA SER A 10 4.68 52.33 12.43
C SER A 10 5.58 51.10 12.59
N LEU A 11 6.53 51.13 13.55
CA LEU A 11 7.39 49.99 13.85
C LEU A 11 6.59 48.78 14.32
N TYR A 12 5.56 48.99 15.14
CA TYR A 12 4.71 47.90 15.62
C TYR A 12 3.87 47.28 14.51
N ILE A 13 3.32 48.11 13.61
CA ILE A 13 2.61 47.67 12.41
C ILE A 13 3.53 46.81 11.53
N ASP A 14 4.77 47.22 11.33
CA ASP A 14 5.73 46.50 10.50
C ASP A 14 6.17 45.18 11.14
N GLN A 15 6.34 45.13 12.47
CA GLN A 15 6.57 43.87 13.17
C GLN A 15 5.39 42.90 13.00
N PHE A 16 4.16 43.39 13.11
CA PHE A 16 2.97 42.56 12.93
C PHE A 16 2.85 42.04 11.48
N LYS A 17 3.09 42.89 10.48
CA LYS A 17 3.14 42.48 9.06
C LYS A 17 4.18 41.40 8.82
N ARG A 18 5.38 41.54 9.42
CA ARG A 18 6.46 40.54 9.34
C ARG A 18 6.04 39.21 9.96
N LEU A 19 5.41 39.24 11.14
CA LEU A 19 4.91 38.04 11.80
C LEU A 19 3.84 37.34 10.93
N GLN A 20 2.91 38.11 10.36
CA GLN A 20 1.88 37.58 9.48
C GLN A 20 2.48 36.93 8.22
N HIS A 21 3.51 37.54 7.62
CA HIS A 21 4.25 36.97 6.50
C HIS A 21 4.87 35.62 6.87
N LEU A 22 5.61 35.57 7.99
CA LEU A 22 6.26 34.35 8.48
C LEU A 22 5.26 33.21 8.71
N LEU A 23 4.10 33.50 9.30
CA LEU A 23 3.06 32.49 9.52
C LEU A 23 2.44 32.00 8.21
N LYS A 24 2.15 32.90 7.26
CA LYS A 24 1.66 32.52 5.92
C LYS A 24 2.67 31.65 5.18
N GLU A 25 3.96 31.96 5.30
CA GLU A 25 5.02 31.22 4.63
C GLU A 25 5.24 29.84 5.26
N LYS A 26 5.25 29.74 6.61
CA LYS A 26 5.28 28.45 7.31
C LYS A 26 4.08 27.58 6.94
N LYS A 27 2.87 28.16 6.87
CA LYS A 27 1.66 27.44 6.41
C LYS A 27 1.82 26.94 4.97
N ARG A 28 2.30 27.78 4.05
CA ARG A 28 2.54 27.38 2.65
C ARG A 28 3.53 26.22 2.56
N ARG A 29 4.67 26.33 3.24
CA ARG A 29 5.69 25.27 3.26
C ARG A 29 5.13 23.96 3.82
N TYR A 30 4.42 24.01 4.96
CA TYR A 30 3.80 22.83 5.55
C TYR A 30 2.81 22.13 4.59
N LEU A 31 1.92 22.90 3.96
CA LEU A 31 0.94 22.33 3.03
C LEU A 31 1.62 21.73 1.79
N HIS A 32 2.69 22.36 1.30
CA HIS A 32 3.46 21.84 0.18
C HIS A 32 4.19 20.55 0.55
N SER A 33 4.93 20.52 1.67
CA SER A 33 5.60 19.33 2.17
C SER A 33 4.60 18.18 2.39
N ARG A 34 3.45 18.46 3.03
CA ARG A 34 2.39 17.46 3.23
C ARG A 34 1.84 16.91 1.91
N LYS A 35 1.69 17.77 0.88
CA LYS A 35 1.26 17.33 -0.45
C LYS A 35 2.30 16.44 -1.11
N VAL A 36 3.58 16.83 -1.04
CA VAL A 36 4.70 16.05 -1.60
C VAL A 36 4.84 14.70 -0.91
N GLU A 37 4.76 14.64 0.43
CA GLU A 37 4.77 13.38 1.18
C GLU A 37 3.60 12.48 0.77
N HIS A 38 2.41 13.06 0.60
CA HIS A 38 1.23 12.34 0.16
C HIS A 38 1.33 11.82 -1.28
N GLU A 39 1.96 12.59 -2.19
CA GLU A 39 2.22 12.19 -3.57
C GLU A 39 3.33 11.12 -3.66
N ALA A 40 4.38 11.23 -2.85
CA ALA A 40 5.55 10.34 -2.90
C ALA A 40 5.32 8.99 -2.20
N ILE A 41 4.66 9.00 -1.04
CA ILE A 41 4.47 7.81 -0.20
C ILE A 41 3.07 7.20 -0.42
N GLY A 42 2.13 7.97 -0.98
CA GLY A 42 0.73 7.59 -1.16
C GLY A 42 -0.09 7.69 0.12
N SER A 43 -1.40 7.98 -0.02
CA SER A 43 -2.36 8.11 1.09
C SER A 43 -2.40 6.90 2.04
N SER A 44 -2.05 5.73 1.50
CA SER A 44 -2.16 4.43 2.20
C SER A 44 -1.27 4.29 3.44
N LEU A 45 -0.09 4.93 3.45
CA LEU A 45 0.89 4.78 4.53
C LEU A 45 0.78 5.89 5.57
N LEU A 46 0.29 7.08 5.17
CA LEU A 46 0.24 8.27 6.03
C LEU A 46 -1.08 8.41 6.81
N THR A 47 -2.20 7.91 6.25
CA THR A 47 -3.56 8.09 6.82
C THR A 47 -4.22 6.76 7.21
N GLY A 48 -3.50 5.64 7.06
CA GLY A 48 -4.10 4.31 7.18
C GLY A 48 -5.18 4.06 6.12
N PRO A 49 -5.99 3.00 6.27
CA PRO A 49 -6.99 2.63 5.26
C PRO A 49 -8.09 3.68 5.06
N GLU A 50 -8.23 4.66 5.95
CA GLU A 50 -9.25 5.71 5.82
C GLU A 50 -8.94 6.75 4.73
N GLY A 51 -7.66 6.99 4.42
CA GLY A 51 -7.25 7.92 3.35
C GLY A 51 -7.31 7.34 1.94
N LEU A 52 -7.62 6.05 1.80
CA LEU A 52 -7.69 5.37 0.52
C LEU A 52 -9.05 5.57 -0.15
N MET A 53 -9.05 5.79 -1.47
CA MET A 53 -10.26 5.73 -2.28
C MET A 53 -10.90 4.33 -2.16
N PRO A 54 -12.24 4.19 -2.29
CA PRO A 54 -12.92 2.91 -2.12
C PRO A 54 -12.35 1.80 -3.03
N LYS A 55 -11.98 2.14 -4.29
CA LYS A 55 -11.31 1.22 -5.22
C LYS A 55 -9.93 0.77 -4.73
N GLU A 56 -9.16 1.67 -4.11
CA GLU A 56 -7.84 1.36 -3.56
C GLU A 56 -7.95 0.48 -2.31
N ARG A 57 -8.98 0.70 -1.47
CA ARG A 57 -9.28 -0.18 -0.32
C ARG A 57 -9.59 -1.60 -0.77
N GLU A 58 -10.41 -1.76 -1.80
CA GLU A 58 -10.73 -3.08 -2.36
C GLU A 58 -9.50 -3.76 -2.96
N ASN A 59 -8.68 -3.03 -3.71
CA ASN A 59 -7.44 -3.55 -4.26
C ASN A 59 -6.45 -3.99 -3.16
N LEU A 60 -6.31 -3.20 -2.10
CA LEU A 60 -5.48 -3.53 -0.95
C LEU A 60 -6.01 -4.77 -0.21
N LYS A 61 -7.33 -4.90 -0.09
CA LYS A 61 -7.99 -6.08 0.48
C LYS A 61 -7.71 -7.33 -0.38
N ARG A 62 -7.84 -7.23 -1.70
CA ARG A 62 -7.50 -8.32 -2.66
C ARG A 62 -6.03 -8.72 -2.53
N LEU A 63 -5.10 -7.77 -2.49
CA LEU A 63 -3.67 -8.04 -2.30
C LEU A 63 -3.37 -8.73 -0.97
N LYS A 64 -4.02 -8.32 0.13
CA LYS A 64 -3.88 -8.97 1.44
C LYS A 64 -4.37 -10.42 1.41
N TYR A 65 -5.48 -10.72 0.73
CA TYR A 65 -5.95 -12.09 0.55
C TYR A 65 -4.99 -12.92 -0.31
N LEU A 66 -4.48 -12.35 -1.41
CA LEU A 66 -3.51 -13.03 -2.29
C LEU A 66 -2.21 -13.38 -1.57
N ARG A 67 -1.75 -12.53 -0.63
CA ARG A 67 -0.58 -12.84 0.21
C ARG A 67 -0.77 -14.09 1.06
N ARG A 68 -2.01 -14.37 1.50
CA ARG A 68 -2.36 -15.54 2.32
C ARG A 68 -2.82 -16.75 1.51
N TYR A 69 -3.17 -16.57 0.24
CA TYR A 69 -3.80 -17.58 -0.61
C TYR A 69 -3.04 -18.91 -0.70
N ARG A 70 -1.71 -18.88 -0.58
CA ARG A 70 -0.86 -20.09 -0.62
C ARG A 70 -0.52 -20.68 0.73
N GLN A 71 -0.67 -19.91 1.80
CA GLN A 71 -0.37 -20.41 3.14
C GLN A 71 -1.62 -21.09 3.69
N ARG A 72 -1.50 -22.40 3.89
CA ARG A 72 -2.49 -23.17 4.64
C ARG A 72 -2.19 -22.98 6.13
N TYR A 73 -3.24 -22.82 6.93
CA TYR A 73 -3.14 -22.62 8.36
C TYR A 73 -4.00 -23.64 9.11
N GLY A 74 -3.66 -23.88 10.38
CA GLY A 74 -4.40 -24.80 11.24
C GLY A 74 -4.48 -26.22 10.69
N VAL A 75 -5.65 -26.84 10.79
CA VAL A 75 -5.88 -28.25 10.44
C VAL A 75 -5.57 -28.53 8.96
N GLU A 76 -5.90 -27.60 8.06
CA GLU A 76 -5.63 -27.77 6.63
C GLU A 76 -4.13 -27.84 6.30
N ALA A 77 -3.30 -27.15 7.08
CA ALA A 77 -1.84 -27.22 6.93
C ALA A 77 -1.29 -28.59 7.33
N LEU A 78 -1.81 -29.14 8.43
CA LEU A 78 -1.45 -30.46 8.93
C LEU A 78 -1.86 -31.55 7.95
N LEU A 79 -3.11 -31.51 7.47
CA LEU A 79 -3.63 -32.48 6.49
C LEU A 79 -2.86 -32.41 5.17
N HIS A 80 -2.49 -31.21 4.71
CA HIS A 80 -1.66 -31.07 3.51
C HIS A 80 -0.27 -31.65 3.69
N ARG A 81 0.35 -31.43 4.86
CA ARG A 81 1.65 -32.02 5.20
C ARG A 81 1.57 -33.54 5.22
N GLN A 82 0.59 -34.11 5.92
CA GLN A 82 0.37 -35.56 5.98
C GLN A 82 0.10 -36.16 4.60
N LEU A 83 -0.73 -35.51 3.78
CA LEU A 83 -0.98 -35.95 2.40
C LEU A 83 0.29 -35.91 1.55
N LYS A 84 1.12 -34.87 1.72
CA LYS A 84 2.41 -34.75 1.02
C LYS A 84 3.36 -35.87 1.44
N GLU A 85 3.48 -36.13 2.74
CA GLU A 85 4.30 -37.22 3.30
C GLU A 85 3.81 -38.59 2.79
N ARG A 86 2.50 -38.85 2.78
CA ARG A 86 1.92 -40.07 2.20
C ARG A 86 2.20 -40.22 0.71
N ARG A 87 2.14 -39.14 -0.06
CA ARG A 87 2.49 -39.15 -1.49
C ARG A 87 3.97 -39.43 -1.69
N MET A 88 4.85 -38.81 -0.90
CA MET A 88 6.29 -39.07 -0.97
C MET A 88 6.59 -40.56 -0.72
N LEU A 89 6.05 -41.13 0.35
CA LEU A 89 6.22 -42.55 0.70
C LEU A 89 5.66 -43.49 -0.38
N ALA A 90 4.53 -43.14 -1.01
CA ALA A 90 3.97 -43.93 -2.12
C ALA A 90 4.76 -43.77 -3.44
N THR A 91 5.52 -42.68 -3.60
CA THR A 91 6.26 -42.35 -4.83
C THR A 91 7.73 -42.78 -4.75
N GLU A 92 8.24 -43.23 -3.59
CA GLU A 92 9.60 -43.77 -3.45
C GLU A 92 9.86 -45.04 -4.30
N GLY A 93 8.81 -45.66 -4.88
CA GLY A 93 8.93 -46.71 -5.92
C GLY A 93 8.52 -46.28 -7.34
N ALA A 94 8.04 -45.05 -7.55
CA ALA A 94 7.55 -44.56 -8.84
C ALA A 94 8.33 -43.31 -9.26
N GLY A 95 9.58 -43.54 -9.66
CA GLY A 95 10.36 -42.53 -10.36
C GLY A 95 9.61 -42.04 -11.60
N GLN A 96 9.58 -40.71 -11.76
CA GLN A 96 9.54 -40.05 -13.07
C GLN A 96 8.22 -40.08 -13.86
N GLN A 97 7.07 -39.70 -13.30
CA GLN A 97 5.90 -39.33 -14.15
C GLN A 97 5.15 -38.05 -13.73
N ALA A 98 5.77 -37.16 -12.94
CA ALA A 98 5.12 -35.92 -12.50
C ALA A 98 5.50 -34.67 -13.33
N HIS A 99 5.99 -34.82 -14.57
CA HIS A 99 6.35 -33.69 -15.43
C HIS A 99 5.45 -33.43 -16.64
N THR A 100 4.35 -34.19 -16.81
CA THR A 100 3.52 -34.06 -18.04
C THR A 100 2.26 -33.20 -17.90
N THR A 101 1.96 -32.63 -16.72
CA THR A 101 0.77 -31.74 -16.55
C THR A 101 1.12 -30.27 -16.29
N ARG A 102 2.40 -29.88 -16.41
CA ARG A 102 2.93 -28.62 -15.90
C ARG A 102 3.20 -27.57 -16.99
N SER A 103 2.37 -27.47 -18.03
CA SER A 103 2.64 -26.54 -19.15
C SER A 103 1.55 -25.52 -19.51
N SER A 104 0.37 -25.45 -18.86
CA SER A 104 -0.62 -24.45 -19.33
C SER A 104 -1.65 -23.92 -18.32
N GLN A 105 -1.39 -23.93 -17.02
CA GLN A 105 -2.30 -23.23 -16.11
C GLN A 105 -2.09 -21.72 -16.28
N ARG A 106 -2.99 -21.07 -17.02
CA ARG A 106 -3.11 -19.60 -17.07
C ARG A 106 -3.86 -19.14 -15.82
N CYS A 107 -3.58 -17.93 -15.37
CA CYS A 107 -4.27 -17.32 -14.24
C CYS A 107 -5.80 -17.36 -14.43
N LEU A 108 -6.53 -17.76 -13.38
CA LEU A 108 -8.00 -17.83 -13.38
C LEU A 108 -8.66 -16.49 -13.03
N ALA A 109 -7.86 -15.47 -12.67
CA ALA A 109 -8.38 -14.17 -12.28
C ALA A 109 -8.91 -13.39 -13.49
N PHE A 110 -10.07 -12.74 -13.29
CA PHE A 110 -10.62 -11.74 -14.20
C PHE A 110 -10.33 -10.35 -13.62
N VAL A 111 -9.81 -9.45 -14.45
CA VAL A 111 -9.61 -8.04 -14.13
C VAL A 111 -10.41 -7.26 -15.15
N ASP A 112 -11.39 -6.49 -14.67
CA ASP A 112 -12.29 -5.68 -15.52
C ASP A 112 -12.88 -6.50 -16.69
N ASP A 113 -13.45 -7.68 -16.37
CA ASP A 113 -14.03 -8.66 -17.30
C ASP A 113 -13.08 -9.28 -18.34
N VAL A 114 -11.78 -9.00 -18.24
CA VAL A 114 -10.74 -9.63 -19.09
C VAL A 114 -9.99 -10.71 -18.31
N ARG A 115 -9.87 -11.90 -18.90
CA ARG A 115 -9.13 -13.02 -18.31
C ARG A 115 -7.63 -12.74 -18.33
N CYS A 116 -6.98 -12.88 -17.18
CA CYS A 116 -5.55 -12.70 -17.03
C CYS A 116 -4.76 -13.70 -17.90
N SER A 117 -3.88 -13.18 -18.76
CA SER A 117 -3.05 -13.96 -19.68
C SER A 117 -1.78 -14.52 -19.03
N ASN A 118 -1.45 -14.06 -17.83
CA ASN A 118 -0.24 -14.47 -17.12
C ASN A 118 -0.28 -15.96 -16.75
N GLN A 119 0.89 -16.59 -16.76
CA GLN A 119 1.03 -17.96 -16.28
C GLN A 119 0.68 -18.02 -14.79
N SER A 120 -0.11 -19.02 -14.39
CA SER A 120 -0.40 -19.22 -12.98
C SER A 120 0.90 -19.59 -12.28
N LEU A 121 1.25 -18.81 -11.28
CA LEU A 121 2.39 -19.13 -10.44
C LEU A 121 2.13 -20.51 -9.77
N PRO A 122 3.16 -21.36 -9.58
CA PRO A 122 3.03 -22.70 -8.97
C PRO A 122 2.70 -22.66 -7.48
#